data_AF-A0A2N6K293-F1
#
_entry.id   AF-A0A2N6K293-F1
#
_cell.length_a   1.000
_cell.length_b   1.000
_cell.length_c   1.000
_cell.angle_alpha   90.00
_cell.angle_beta   90.00
_cell.angle_gamma   90.00
#
_symmetry.space_group_name_H-M   'P 1'
#
loop_
_entity.id
_entity.type
_entity.pdbx_description
1 polymer ?
#
loop_
_entity_poly.entity_id
_entity_poly.type
_entity_poly.pdbx_seq_one_letter_code
_entity_poly.pdbx_strand_id
1 'polypeptide(L)'
;MKNHINLQFKPPNNPYFLTLTSLIFSGAILIIAGRALANNAVLRSMFSCQAQGLGGVIPTINVWFQQGTNLSFIPAGETIKKVWLNDPSQVTMDFDGPMCMQFGPDRNNNVGDCKNSAANVIQLRRIKKINIPGLPTTDKTLLTVVTEQGGKNKLYTFEIVYDTGSPEYHTLAIYPDPPSPSSAPACVRVGQSRN
;
A
#
# COMPACT_ATOMS: atom_id res chain seq x y z
N MET A 1 -29.67 52.29 24.00
CA MET A 1 -31.02 51.70 23.93
C MET A 1 -30.87 50.18 23.94
N LYS A 2 -31.25 49.52 25.05
CA LYS A 2 -31.03 48.09 25.32
C LYS A 2 -32.41 47.43 25.38
N ASN A 3 -32.77 46.65 24.36
CA ASN A 3 -34.03 45.92 24.33
C ASN A 3 -33.90 44.64 25.15
N HIS A 4 -34.55 44.60 26.32
CA HIS A 4 -34.70 43.40 27.13
C HIS A 4 -35.92 42.62 26.64
N ILE A 5 -35.71 41.56 25.85
CA ILE A 5 -36.76 40.62 25.50
C ILE A 5 -36.94 39.66 26.69
N ASN A 6 -38.01 39.85 27.46
CA ASN A 6 -38.45 38.90 28.48
C ASN A 6 -39.22 37.76 27.80
N LEU A 7 -38.56 36.63 27.56
CA LEU A 7 -39.21 35.39 27.15
C LEU A 7 -39.69 34.65 28.41
N GLN A 8 -40.95 34.87 28.79
CA GLN A 8 -41.60 34.00 29.78
C GLN A 8 -41.93 32.66 29.14
N PHE A 9 -41.14 31.64 29.46
CA PHE A 9 -41.42 30.26 29.10
C PHE A 9 -42.42 29.67 30.09
N LYS A 10 -43.66 29.46 29.65
CA LYS A 10 -44.70 28.80 30.46
C LYS A 10 -44.69 27.32 30.09
N PRO A 11 -44.22 26.41 30.96
CA PRO A 11 -44.23 24.99 30.64
C PRO A 11 -45.68 24.47 30.59
N PRO A 12 -46.03 23.63 29.61
CA PRO A 12 -47.34 23.00 29.58
C PRO A 12 -47.49 21.98 30.71
N ASN A 13 -48.53 22.13 31.52
CA ASN A 13 -48.95 21.20 32.60
C ASN A 13 -49.61 19.94 32.02
N ASN A 14 -48.90 19.17 31.20
CA ASN A 14 -49.40 17.89 30.72
C ASN A 14 -48.32 16.80 30.84
N PRO A 15 -48.47 15.82 31.75
CA PRO A 15 -47.44 14.82 32.04
C PRO A 15 -47.13 13.89 30.86
N TYR A 16 -47.96 13.87 29.81
CA TYR A 16 -47.74 13.09 28.60
C TYR A 16 -46.85 13.78 27.55
N PHE A 17 -46.57 15.08 27.70
CA PHE A 17 -45.75 15.82 26.73
C PHE A 17 -44.25 15.67 26.99
N LEU A 18 -43.87 15.29 28.21
CA LEU A 18 -42.47 15.06 28.60
C LEU A 18 -41.95 13.67 28.22
N THR A 19 -42.83 12.70 27.96
CA THR A 19 -42.44 11.35 27.54
C THR A 19 -42.25 11.23 26.04
N LEU A 20 -42.91 12.07 25.23
CA LEU A 20 -42.80 12.02 23.78
C LEU A 20 -41.52 12.67 23.22
N THR A 21 -40.97 13.70 23.89
CA THR A 21 -39.76 14.40 23.43
C THR A 21 -38.46 13.67 23.79
N SER A 22 -38.48 12.83 24.84
CA SER A 22 -37.35 11.98 25.26
C SER A 22 -37.09 10.81 24.30
N LEU A 23 -38.13 10.29 23.64
CA LEU A 23 -38.03 9.20 22.68
C LEU A 23 -37.43 9.62 21.32
N ILE A 24 -37.59 10.88 20.92
CA ILE A 24 -37.06 11.38 19.64
C ILE A 24 -35.56 11.67 19.76
N PHE A 25 -35.09 12.14 20.91
CA PHE A 25 -33.66 12.38 21.16
C PHE A 25 -32.85 11.08 21.37
N SER A 26 -33.45 10.04 21.95
CA SER A 26 -32.76 8.75 22.13
C SER A 26 -32.63 7.94 20.84
N GLY A 27 -33.51 8.14 19.84
CA GLY A 27 -33.42 7.49 18.54
C GLY A 27 -32.32 8.07 17.63
N ALA A 28 -32.06 9.38 17.71
CA ALA A 28 -31.09 10.05 16.84
C ALA A 28 -29.63 9.74 17.18
N ILE A 29 -29.30 9.48 18.46
CA ILE A 29 -27.93 9.17 18.90
C ILE A 29 -27.48 7.77 18.44
N LEU A 30 -28.41 6.83 18.28
CA LEU A 30 -28.09 5.47 17.80
C LEU A 30 -27.83 5.37 16.29
N ILE A 31 -28.20 6.38 15.49
CA ILE A 31 -28.01 6.37 14.03
C ILE A 31 -26.65 6.98 13.62
N ILE A 32 -26.04 7.81 14.48
CA ILE A 32 -24.77 8.51 14.17
C ILE A 32 -23.54 7.70 14.63
N ALA A 33 -23.67 6.78 15.59
CA ALA A 33 -22.56 5.96 16.08
C ALA A 33 -22.11 4.86 15.09
N GLY A 34 -22.86 4.63 14.00
CA GLY A 34 -22.67 3.48 13.11
C GLY A 34 -21.77 3.70 11.89
N ARG A 35 -21.21 4.89 11.65
CA ARG A 35 -20.44 5.15 10.41
C ARG A 35 -19.12 5.86 10.66
N ALA A 36 -18.10 5.08 11.00
CA ALA A 36 -16.79 5.05 10.33
C ALA A 36 -15.78 4.25 11.18
N LEU A 37 -15.85 2.92 11.14
CA LEU A 37 -14.63 2.14 11.35
C LEU A 37 -13.87 2.17 10.03
N ALA A 38 -12.94 3.12 9.90
CA ALA A 38 -11.95 3.08 8.83
C ALA A 38 -11.02 1.89 9.09
N ASN A 39 -11.32 0.73 8.50
CA ASN A 39 -10.45 -0.47 8.50
C ASN A 39 -9.27 -0.31 7.53
N ASN A 40 -8.61 0.85 7.56
CA ASN A 40 -7.56 1.23 6.61
C ASN A 40 -6.17 1.02 7.25
N ALA A 41 -5.90 -0.20 7.72
CA ALA A 41 -4.56 -0.58 8.20
C ALA A 41 -4.26 -2.06 7.96
N VAL A 42 -4.72 -2.61 6.83
CA VAL A 42 -4.43 -4.01 6.51
C VAL A 42 -2.99 -4.10 6.01
N LEU A 43 -2.17 -4.80 6.78
CA LEU A 43 -0.85 -5.28 6.37
C LEU A 43 -1.07 -6.57 5.57
N ARG A 44 -0.61 -6.58 4.33
CA ARG A 44 -0.49 -7.82 3.54
C ARG A 44 0.95 -8.32 3.67
N SER A 45 1.13 -9.62 3.85
CA SER A 45 2.46 -10.23 4.01
C SER A 45 2.72 -11.23 2.88
N MET A 46 3.99 -11.32 2.47
CA MET A 46 4.45 -12.29 1.47
C MET A 46 5.88 -12.75 1.80
N PHE A 47 6.17 -14.02 1.59
CA PHE A 47 7.53 -14.54 1.73
C PHE A 47 8.42 -14.15 0.53
N SER A 48 9.71 -13.97 0.77
CA SER A 48 10.71 -13.53 -0.20
C SER A 48 10.68 -14.36 -1.50
N CYS A 49 10.67 -15.68 -1.40
CA CYS A 49 10.60 -16.59 -2.55
C CYS A 49 9.35 -16.39 -3.44
N GLN A 50 8.19 -16.12 -2.84
CA GLN A 50 6.93 -15.90 -3.53
C GLN A 50 6.97 -14.54 -4.22
N ALA A 51 7.51 -13.54 -3.51
CA ALA A 51 7.71 -12.21 -4.02
C ALA A 51 8.73 -12.17 -5.19
N GLN A 52 9.72 -13.08 -5.19
CA GLN A 52 10.67 -13.28 -6.29
C GLN A 52 10.07 -14.04 -7.48
N GLY A 53 8.83 -14.54 -7.38
CA GLY A 53 8.19 -15.33 -8.42
C GLY A 53 8.75 -16.76 -8.58
N LEU A 54 9.56 -17.23 -7.62
CA LEU A 54 10.18 -18.58 -7.67
C LEU A 54 9.15 -19.71 -7.58
N GLY A 55 7.93 -19.41 -7.13
CA GLY A 55 6.79 -20.33 -7.18
C GLY A 55 6.11 -20.45 -8.55
N GLY A 56 6.66 -19.79 -9.59
CA GLY A 56 6.12 -19.81 -10.97
C GLY A 56 4.96 -18.84 -11.22
N VAL A 57 4.72 -17.90 -10.31
CA VAL A 57 3.65 -16.89 -10.42
C VAL A 57 4.22 -15.53 -10.05
N ILE A 58 3.98 -14.52 -10.89
CA ILE A 58 4.34 -13.13 -10.59
C ILE A 58 3.27 -12.56 -9.64
N PRO A 59 3.64 -12.09 -8.44
CA PRO A 59 2.70 -11.48 -7.51
C PRO A 59 2.16 -10.14 -8.01
N THR A 60 0.90 -9.86 -7.70
CA THR A 60 0.23 -8.60 -8.03
C THR A 60 0.20 -7.64 -6.83
N ILE A 61 0.47 -6.36 -7.11
CA ILE A 61 0.29 -5.24 -6.19
C ILE A 61 -0.74 -4.26 -6.78
N ASN A 62 -1.85 -4.08 -6.08
CA ASN A 62 -2.83 -3.04 -6.39
C ASN A 62 -2.36 -1.69 -5.82
N VAL A 63 -2.57 -0.62 -6.60
CA VAL A 63 -2.29 0.76 -6.21
C VAL A 63 -3.50 1.65 -6.47
N TRP A 64 -3.82 2.53 -5.51
CA TRP A 64 -5.02 3.37 -5.52
C TRP A 64 -4.69 4.86 -5.57
N PHE A 65 -5.66 5.70 -5.96
CA PHE A 65 -5.46 7.15 -6.12
C PHE A 65 -5.31 7.90 -4.81
N GLN A 66 -6.15 7.60 -3.82
CA GLN A 66 -6.20 8.37 -2.57
C GLN A 66 -5.12 7.93 -1.59
N GLN A 67 -4.65 6.70 -1.73
CA GLN A 67 -3.75 6.08 -0.79
C GLN A 67 -2.62 5.37 -1.53
N GLY A 68 -1.39 5.71 -1.15
CA GLY A 68 -0.23 5.01 -1.65
C GLY A 68 -0.13 3.61 -1.07
N THR A 69 0.55 2.73 -1.81
CA THR A 69 0.89 1.37 -1.37
C THR A 69 2.38 1.32 -1.04
N ASN A 70 2.71 0.94 0.19
CA ASN A 70 4.07 0.67 0.64
C ASN A 70 4.44 -0.77 0.28
N LEU A 71 5.62 -0.95 -0.30
CA LEU A 71 6.29 -2.23 -0.44
C LEU A 71 7.50 -2.22 0.49
N SER A 72 7.44 -3.01 1.57
CA SER A 72 8.43 -2.99 2.65
C SER A 72 9.29 -4.24 2.65
N PHE A 73 10.60 -4.03 2.57
CA PHE A 73 11.63 -5.07 2.71
C PHE A 73 12.29 -5.06 4.10
N ILE A 74 11.80 -4.21 5.01
CA ILE A 74 12.29 -4.11 6.39
C ILE A 74 12.24 -5.48 7.10
N PRO A 75 11.13 -6.25 7.07
CA PRO A 75 11.07 -7.52 7.80
C PRO A 75 12.02 -8.58 7.23
N ALA A 76 12.28 -8.54 5.92
CA ALA A 76 13.29 -9.38 5.27
C ALA A 76 14.73 -8.98 5.62
N GLY A 77 14.95 -7.78 6.18
CA GLY A 77 16.29 -7.24 6.45
C GLY A 77 17.07 -6.96 5.17
N GLU A 78 16.38 -6.54 4.11
CA GLU A 78 16.95 -6.32 2.78
C GLU A 78 16.95 -4.83 2.41
N THR A 79 18.06 -4.36 1.82
CA THR A 79 18.22 -2.99 1.33
C THR A 79 17.99 -2.95 -0.17
N ILE A 80 17.22 -1.97 -0.64
CA ILE A 80 16.93 -1.75 -2.05
C ILE A 80 18.15 -1.13 -2.72
N LYS A 81 18.58 -1.73 -3.84
CA LYS A 81 19.73 -1.30 -4.63
C LYS A 81 19.34 -0.73 -5.98
N LYS A 82 18.27 -1.25 -6.58
CA LYS A 82 17.76 -0.77 -7.87
C LYS A 82 16.27 -1.06 -7.99
N VAL A 83 15.57 -0.18 -8.68
CA VAL A 83 14.16 -0.39 -9.00
C VAL A 83 13.80 0.32 -10.30
N TRP A 84 12.89 -0.26 -11.06
CA TRP A 84 12.31 0.38 -12.24
C TRP A 84 10.89 -0.12 -12.51
N LEU A 85 10.15 0.73 -13.21
CA LEU A 85 8.84 0.43 -13.79
C LEU A 85 8.99 0.34 -15.31
N ASN A 86 8.36 -0.64 -15.94
CA ASN A 86 8.34 -0.72 -17.41
C ASN A 86 7.49 0.40 -18.04
N ASP A 87 6.38 0.75 -17.40
CA ASP A 87 5.51 1.88 -17.74
C ASP A 87 5.25 2.73 -16.47
N PRO A 88 5.84 3.94 -16.37
CA PRO A 88 5.64 4.86 -15.25
C PRO A 88 4.46 5.84 -15.47
N SER A 89 3.66 5.70 -16.52
CA SER A 89 2.63 6.68 -16.91
C SER A 89 1.51 6.90 -15.88
N GLN A 90 1.32 5.94 -14.97
CA GLN A 90 0.21 5.92 -14.01
C GLN A 90 0.63 5.70 -12.56
N VAL A 91 1.94 5.52 -12.28
CA VAL A 91 2.46 5.26 -10.93
C VAL A 91 3.80 5.97 -10.73
N THR A 92 3.93 6.64 -9.59
CA THR A 92 5.20 7.20 -9.11
C THR A 92 5.75 6.37 -7.96
N MET A 93 7.06 6.47 -7.73
CA MET A 93 7.77 5.79 -6.65
C MET A 93 8.49 6.82 -5.78
N ASP A 94 8.50 6.57 -4.48
CA ASP A 94 9.30 7.29 -3.49
C ASP A 94 9.91 6.29 -2.50
N PHE A 95 10.92 6.70 -1.74
CA PHE A 95 11.73 5.81 -0.90
C PHE A 95 11.91 6.37 0.51
N ASP A 96 12.05 5.49 1.49
CA ASP A 96 12.28 5.86 2.90
C ASP A 96 13.73 6.27 3.21
N GLY A 97 14.63 6.14 2.23
CA GLY A 97 16.04 6.47 2.39
C GLY A 97 16.70 6.86 1.06
N PRO A 98 17.99 7.24 1.10
CA PRO A 98 18.74 7.57 -0.10
C PRO A 98 18.77 6.37 -1.04
N MET A 99 18.55 6.65 -2.33
CA MET A 99 18.58 5.67 -3.40
C MET A 99 19.57 6.10 -4.48
N CYS A 100 20.33 5.13 -4.96
CA CYS A 100 21.03 5.27 -6.23
C CYS A 100 20.01 5.19 -7.36
N MET A 101 19.70 6.31 -8.00
CA MET A 101 18.89 6.30 -9.21
C MET A 101 19.83 6.34 -10.42
N GLN A 102 19.98 5.19 -11.08
CA GLN A 102 20.70 5.13 -12.34
C GLN A 102 19.71 5.39 -13.49
N PHE A 103 19.90 6.50 -14.20
CA PHE A 103 19.10 6.84 -15.37
C PHE A 103 19.90 6.65 -16.65
N GLY A 104 19.32 5.95 -17.63
CA GLY A 104 19.93 5.71 -18.93
C GLY A 104 20.98 4.59 -18.95
N PRO A 105 21.62 4.35 -20.11
CA PRO A 105 22.56 3.26 -20.31
C PRO A 105 23.93 3.51 -19.65
N ASP A 106 24.24 4.77 -19.33
CA ASP A 106 25.51 5.14 -18.72
C ASP A 106 25.51 4.78 -17.23
N ARG A 107 26.47 3.95 -16.83
CA ARG A 107 26.68 3.53 -15.44
C ARG A 107 27.31 4.62 -14.57
N ASN A 108 27.81 5.69 -15.18
CA ASN A 108 28.42 6.81 -14.50
C ASN A 108 27.42 7.94 -14.22
N ASN A 109 26.25 7.93 -14.89
CA ASN A 109 25.17 8.91 -14.67
C ASN A 109 24.22 8.42 -13.56
N ASN A 110 24.76 8.27 -12.36
CA ASN A 110 23.94 8.01 -11.18
C ASN A 110 23.57 9.33 -10.51
N VAL A 111 22.29 9.49 -10.20
CA VAL A 111 21.80 10.55 -9.33
C VAL A 111 21.60 9.94 -7.94
N GLY A 112 22.33 10.43 -6.94
CA GLY A 112 22.26 9.96 -5.56
C GLY A 112 23.54 9.28 -5.05
N ASP A 113 23.54 8.93 -3.77
CA ASP A 113 24.68 8.30 -3.11
C ASP A 113 24.60 6.77 -3.24
N CYS A 114 25.21 6.24 -4.30
CA CYS A 114 25.18 4.80 -4.59
C CYS A 114 25.97 3.95 -3.61
N LYS A 115 26.92 4.56 -2.88
CA LYS A 115 27.67 3.88 -1.83
C LYS A 115 26.84 3.73 -0.57
N ASN A 116 25.95 4.70 -0.30
CA ASN A 116 25.13 4.75 0.90
C ASN A 116 23.62 4.53 0.61
N SER A 117 23.26 3.85 -0.48
CA SER A 117 21.87 3.47 -0.74
C SER A 117 21.35 2.63 0.41
N ALA A 118 20.32 3.12 1.09
CA ALA A 118 19.87 2.60 2.37
C ALA A 118 18.34 2.46 2.48
N ALA A 119 17.60 2.61 1.37
CA ALA A 119 16.16 2.44 1.40
C ALA A 119 15.75 0.98 1.63
N ASN A 120 14.69 0.77 2.39
CA ASN A 120 14.06 -0.52 2.64
C ASN A 120 12.59 -0.53 2.21
N VAL A 121 11.98 0.64 1.96
CA VAL A 121 10.57 0.79 1.60
C VAL A 121 10.43 1.57 0.31
N ILE A 122 9.51 1.11 -0.54
CA ILE A 122 9.05 1.82 -1.73
C ILE A 122 7.61 2.26 -1.50
N GLN A 123 7.36 3.56 -1.56
CA GLN A 123 6.00 4.10 -1.61
C GLN A 123 5.57 4.24 -3.07
N LEU A 124 4.63 3.40 -3.49
CA LEU A 124 3.96 3.51 -4.78
C LEU A 124 2.75 4.43 -4.65
N ARG A 125 2.58 5.37 -5.58
CA ARG A 125 1.41 6.25 -5.63
C ARG A 125 0.83 6.26 -7.03
N ARG A 126 -0.47 5.97 -7.14
CA ARG A 126 -1.17 6.10 -8.41
C ARG A 126 -1.34 7.58 -8.77
N ILE A 127 -1.09 7.90 -10.04
CA ILE A 127 -1.30 9.23 -10.61
C ILE A 127 -2.28 9.15 -11.77
N LYS A 128 -2.82 10.31 -12.16
CA LYS A 128 -3.59 10.38 -13.41
C LYS A 128 -2.64 10.02 -14.55
N LYS A 129 -3.15 9.25 -15.51
CA LYS A 129 -2.36 8.81 -16.66
C LYS A 129 -1.76 9.99 -17.41
N ILE A 130 -0.44 9.95 -17.56
CA ILE A 130 0.32 10.89 -18.39
C ILE A 130 0.58 10.23 -19.75
N ASN A 131 0.43 10.97 -20.83
CA ASN A 131 0.77 10.46 -22.15
C ASN A 131 2.29 10.56 -22.37
N ILE A 132 2.98 9.43 -22.46
CA ILE A 132 4.42 9.36 -22.72
C ILE A 132 4.62 8.86 -24.17
N PRO A 133 5.18 9.67 -25.08
CA PRO A 133 5.42 9.25 -26.45
C PRO A 133 6.22 7.95 -26.53
N GLY A 134 5.75 6.99 -27.33
CA GLY A 134 6.42 5.70 -27.54
C GLY A 134 6.10 4.62 -26.51
N LEU A 135 5.38 4.92 -25.41
CA LEU A 135 4.88 3.90 -24.50
C LEU A 135 3.45 3.48 -24.88
N PRO A 136 3.17 2.16 -24.98
CA PRO A 136 1.81 1.69 -25.23
C PRO A 136 0.91 1.99 -24.04
N THR A 137 -0.39 2.06 -24.31
CA THR A 137 -1.38 2.13 -23.22
C THR A 137 -1.52 0.77 -22.57
N THR A 138 -1.26 0.70 -21.27
CA THR A 138 -1.42 -0.49 -20.46
C THR A 138 -2.33 -0.23 -19.25
N ASP A 139 -3.03 -1.26 -18.80
CA ASP A 139 -3.83 -1.29 -17.56
C ASP A 139 -3.01 -1.79 -16.36
N LYS A 140 -1.78 -2.25 -16.62
CA LYS A 140 -0.83 -2.78 -15.65
C LYS A 140 0.61 -2.58 -16.12
N THR A 141 1.52 -2.52 -15.17
CA THR A 141 2.97 -2.35 -15.44
C THR A 141 3.78 -3.33 -14.61
N LEU A 142 5.02 -3.58 -15.02
CA LEU A 142 5.93 -4.44 -14.26
C LEU A 142 6.84 -3.57 -13.40
N LEU A 143 6.86 -3.84 -12.10
CA LEU A 143 7.84 -3.32 -11.15
C LEU A 143 8.91 -4.38 -10.93
N THR A 144 10.18 -4.02 -11.13
CA THR A 144 11.30 -4.88 -10.76
C THR A 144 12.11 -4.21 -9.67
N VAL A 145 12.42 -4.97 -8.61
CA VAL A 145 13.21 -4.49 -7.47
C VAL A 145 14.40 -5.42 -7.26
N VAL A 146 15.59 -4.85 -7.19
CA VAL A 146 16.81 -5.54 -6.79
C VAL A 146 17.14 -5.11 -5.36
N THR A 147 17.25 -6.09 -4.48
CA THR A 147 17.66 -5.86 -3.08
C THR A 147 18.94 -6.62 -2.77
N GLU A 148 19.56 -6.28 -1.64
CA GLU A 148 20.75 -6.94 -1.09
C GLU A 148 20.53 -7.25 0.40
N GLN A 149 20.99 -8.44 0.82
CA GLN A 149 21.12 -8.82 2.21
C GLN A 149 22.42 -9.61 2.40
N GLY A 150 23.31 -9.11 3.27
CA GLY A 150 24.59 -9.78 3.56
C GLY A 150 25.44 -10.06 2.31
N GLY A 151 25.43 -9.14 1.33
CA GLY A 151 26.16 -9.27 0.06
C GLY A 151 25.51 -10.18 -0.98
N LYS A 152 24.32 -10.74 -0.71
CA LYS A 152 23.56 -11.52 -1.68
C LYS A 152 22.43 -10.68 -2.28
N ASN A 153 22.39 -10.62 -3.60
CA ASN A 153 21.33 -9.90 -4.32
C ASN A 153 20.10 -10.80 -4.53
N LYS A 154 18.92 -10.20 -4.44
CA LYS A 154 17.64 -10.83 -4.78
C LYS A 154 16.90 -9.97 -5.81
N LEU A 155 16.14 -10.63 -6.68
CA LEU A 155 15.37 -10.00 -7.75
C LEU A 155 13.88 -10.26 -7.53
N TYR A 156 13.12 -9.21 -7.30
CA TYR A 156 11.68 -9.25 -7.15
C TYR A 156 11.00 -8.68 -8.37
N THR A 157 9.91 -9.32 -8.78
CA THR A 157 9.09 -8.87 -9.91
C THR A 157 7.64 -8.83 -9.47
N PHE A 158 6.99 -7.69 -9.64
CA PHE A 158 5.59 -7.50 -9.29
C PHE A 158 4.81 -6.95 -10.47
N GLU A 159 3.61 -7.47 -10.69
CA GLU A 159 2.65 -6.86 -11.57
C GLU A 159 1.90 -5.76 -10.80
N ILE A 160 2.00 -4.51 -11.25
CA ILE A 160 1.31 -3.38 -10.64
C ILE A 160 0.00 -3.14 -11.38
N VAL A 161 -1.11 -3.22 -10.66
CA VAL A 161 -2.46 -3.04 -11.20
C VAL A 161 -3.08 -1.75 -10.65
N TYR A 162 -3.69 -0.98 -11.55
CA TYR A 162 -4.21 0.35 -11.23
C TYR A 162 -5.68 0.28 -10.80
N ASP A 163 -5.94 0.42 -9.51
CA ASP A 163 -7.28 0.20 -8.94
C ASP A 163 -7.95 1.52 -8.49
N THR A 164 -9.23 1.67 -8.84
CA THR A 164 -10.07 2.85 -8.55
C THR A 164 -10.95 2.67 -7.30
N GLY A 165 -11.00 1.46 -6.74
CA GLY A 165 -11.80 1.15 -5.57
C GLY A 165 -11.23 1.66 -4.25
N SER A 166 -11.79 1.16 -3.15
CA SER A 166 -11.25 1.38 -1.82
C SER A 166 -10.00 0.52 -1.60
N PRO A 167 -8.92 1.08 -1.04
CA PRO A 167 -7.72 0.31 -0.72
C PRO A 167 -7.98 -0.89 0.18
N GLU A 168 -7.50 -2.06 -0.22
CA GLU A 168 -7.60 -3.29 0.58
C GLU A 168 -6.45 -3.43 1.59
N TYR A 169 -5.31 -2.81 1.29
CA TYR A 169 -4.11 -2.79 2.14
C TYR A 169 -3.29 -1.55 1.85
N HIS A 170 -2.40 -1.19 2.77
CA HIS A 170 -1.48 -0.05 2.58
C HIS A 170 -0.04 -0.47 2.53
N THR A 171 0.29 -1.62 3.13
CA THR A 171 1.65 -2.14 3.15
C THR A 171 1.62 -3.58 2.71
N LEU A 172 2.41 -3.90 1.70
CA LEU A 172 2.86 -5.24 1.40
C LEU A 172 4.25 -5.42 2.02
N ALA A 173 4.35 -6.24 3.06
CA ALA A 173 5.59 -6.55 3.73
C ALA A 173 6.17 -7.87 3.23
N ILE A 174 7.44 -7.82 2.83
CA ILE A 174 8.22 -8.99 2.43
C ILE A 174 8.93 -9.54 3.65
N TYR A 175 8.69 -10.82 3.94
CA TYR A 175 9.29 -11.56 5.03
C TYR A 175 10.37 -12.51 4.51
N PRO A 176 11.40 -12.83 5.32
CA PRO A 176 12.37 -13.84 4.96
C PRO A 176 11.67 -15.20 4.83
N ASP A 177 12.17 -16.03 3.93
CA ASP A 177 11.64 -17.39 3.77
C ASP A 177 11.88 -18.19 5.06
N PRO A 178 10.94 -19.06 5.45
CA PRO A 178 11.16 -19.93 6.60
C PRO A 178 12.37 -20.84 6.33
N PRO A 179 13.18 -21.14 7.35
CA PRO A 179 14.32 -22.04 7.20
C PRO A 179 13.82 -23.40 6.71
N SER A 180 14.24 -23.80 5.50
CA SER A 180 13.90 -25.10 4.93
C SER A 180 14.87 -26.16 5.48
N PRO A 181 14.37 -27.33 5.96
CA PRO A 181 15.23 -28.44 6.36
C PRO A 181 15.87 -29.18 5.17
N SER A 182 15.56 -28.78 3.93
CA SER A 182 16.12 -29.34 2.69
C SER A 182 16.65 -28.21 1.79
N SER A 183 17.61 -28.52 0.91
CA SER A 183 18.19 -27.58 -0.06
C SER A 183 17.20 -27.02 -1.10
N ALA A 184 15.91 -27.36 -1.01
CA ALA A 184 14.86 -26.79 -1.83
C ALA A 184 14.37 -25.45 -1.24
N PRO A 185 14.14 -24.42 -2.07
CA PRO A 185 13.43 -23.21 -1.66
C PRO A 185 12.09 -23.60 -1.02
N ALA A 186 11.71 -22.96 0.09
CA ALA A 186 10.50 -23.27 0.87
C ALA A 186 9.17 -23.16 0.07
N CYS A 187 9.25 -22.74 -1.20
CA CYS A 187 8.16 -22.21 -2.00
C CYS A 187 8.03 -22.93 -3.34
N VAL A 188 8.82 -23.99 -3.52
CA VAL A 188 8.58 -24.97 -4.56
C VAL A 188 7.25 -25.65 -4.24
N ARG A 189 6.31 -25.62 -5.20
CA ARG A 189 5.09 -26.42 -5.11
C ARG A 189 5.50 -27.88 -4.90
N VAL A 190 5.12 -28.46 -3.77
CA VAL A 190 5.12 -29.92 -3.57
C VAL A 190 4.07 -30.49 -4.52
N GLY A 191 4.44 -30.71 -5.78
CA GLY A 191 3.49 -31.01 -6.85
C GLY A 191 4.07 -31.47 -8.18
N GLN A 192 5.36 -31.84 -8.25
CA GLN A 192 5.94 -32.54 -9.40
C GLN A 192 6.79 -33.74 -8.96
N SER A 193 6.26 -34.51 -8.02
CA SER A 193 6.60 -35.92 -7.89
C SER A 193 5.30 -36.69 -7.90
N ARG A 194 4.90 -37.18 -9.07
CA ARG A 194 4.05 -38.36 -9.23
C ARG A 194 4.06 -38.81 -10.69
N ASN A 195 4.82 -39.89 -10.88
CA ASN A 195 4.81 -40.94 -11.91
C ASN A 195 5.10 -40.57 -13.37
#